data_AF-A0A2N6PJD4-F1
#
_entry.id   AF-A0A2N6PJD4-F1
#
_cell.length_a   1.000
_cell.length_b   1.000
_cell.length_c   1.000
_cell.angle_alpha   90.00
_cell.angle_beta   90.00
_cell.angle_gamma   90.00
#
_symmetry.space_group_name_H-M   'P 1'
#
loop_
_entity.id
_entity.type
_entity.pdbx_description
1 polymer ?
#
loop_
_entity_poly.entity_id
_entity_poly.type
_entity_poly.pdbx_seq_one_letter_code
_entity_poly.pdbx_strand_id
1 'polypeptide(L)'
;MCASGLLLSGCAVNESERPEQRPSLSPEEVTPVETPDSAPPVVVVDTSPGGAKDNDPLWQGLEKAAADGEEAYLNVYLRTFNDVADSGEVSLTPDMPNSVTVNVDAEQVSAHEGSFYQVLGTFDVEQLGDSAFTLTTVNGDEIAELNPQGPDSQARCTADDAQDRIELAASDLAKDPDQREDMRLRWAAAPEVWWGIQQTALSLRDSDGDFAGDFLGEACGPYRDGAGSGDDGGSGDGSGAGDGSGSDDDVTSNEDSEQSELGG
;
A
#
# COMPACT_ATOMS: atom_id res chain seq x y z
N MET A 1 71.44 -28.70 -1.80
CA MET A 1 70.32 -27.96 -2.41
C MET A 1 69.13 -28.89 -2.51
N CYS A 2 68.11 -28.67 -1.68
CA CYS A 2 66.67 -28.81 -1.94
C CYS A 2 66.00 -28.45 -0.61
N ALA A 3 65.29 -27.33 -0.62
CA ALA A 3 64.71 -26.67 0.53
C ALA A 3 63.20 -26.86 0.55
N SER A 4 62.66 -26.81 1.77
CA SER A 4 61.30 -26.36 2.13
C SER A 4 60.11 -27.22 1.69
N GLY A 5 59.69 -28.13 2.57
CA GLY A 5 58.31 -28.60 2.65
C GLY A 5 57.58 -27.85 3.77
N LEU A 6 56.98 -26.69 3.46
CA LEU A 6 56.02 -26.02 4.34
C LEU A 6 54.66 -26.69 4.14
N LEU A 7 54.23 -27.46 5.13
CA LEU A 7 52.85 -27.92 5.27
C LEU A 7 52.00 -26.72 5.70
N LEU A 8 51.28 -26.14 4.75
CA LEU A 8 50.23 -25.15 5.01
C LEU A 8 48.90 -25.87 5.21
N SER A 9 48.30 -25.55 6.34
CA SER A 9 47.01 -25.99 6.86
C SER A 9 45.91 -25.94 5.80
N GLY A 10 45.28 -27.08 5.52
CA GLY A 10 44.01 -27.12 4.81
C GLY A 10 42.91 -26.59 5.74
N CYS A 11 42.46 -25.36 5.50
CA CYS A 11 41.15 -24.94 5.97
C CYS A 11 40.12 -25.82 5.26
N ALA A 12 39.48 -26.73 6.01
CA ALA A 12 38.27 -27.39 5.56
C ALA A 12 37.21 -26.29 5.40
N VAL A 13 36.93 -25.90 4.17
CA VAL A 13 35.73 -25.14 3.85
C VAL A 13 34.58 -26.10 4.14
N ASN A 14 33.80 -25.81 5.18
CA ASN A 14 32.50 -26.41 5.36
C ASN A 14 31.68 -26.02 4.11
N GLU A 15 31.32 -26.98 3.26
CA GLU A 15 30.37 -26.82 2.15
C GLU A 15 28.94 -26.64 2.70
N SER A 16 28.75 -25.68 3.59
CA SER A 16 27.43 -25.29 4.07
C SER A 16 26.98 -24.12 3.19
N GLU A 17 26.21 -24.50 2.17
CA GLU A 17 25.37 -23.67 1.30
C GLU A 17 26.11 -22.66 0.39
N ARG A 18 26.06 -22.95 -0.92
CA ARG A 18 26.39 -21.97 -1.96
C ARG A 18 25.49 -20.74 -1.74
N PRO A 19 26.01 -19.50 -1.73
CA PRO A 19 25.18 -18.31 -1.61
C PRO A 19 24.04 -18.37 -2.65
N GLU A 20 22.81 -18.18 -2.20
CA GLU A 20 21.67 -18.10 -3.11
C GLU A 20 21.96 -17.05 -4.18
N GLN A 21 21.79 -17.43 -5.46
CA GLN A 21 21.97 -16.48 -6.55
C GLN A 21 20.82 -15.48 -6.48
N ARG A 22 21.13 -14.22 -6.14
CA ARG A 22 20.17 -13.13 -6.23
C ARG A 22 19.68 -13.00 -7.69
N PRO A 23 18.38 -12.78 -7.92
CA PRO A 23 17.86 -12.56 -9.27
C PRO A 23 18.47 -11.31 -9.89
N SER A 24 18.59 -11.32 -11.22
CA SER A 24 19.06 -10.16 -11.98
C SER A 24 17.89 -9.22 -12.21
N LEU A 25 17.93 -8.02 -11.62
CA LEU A 25 16.89 -7.01 -11.75
C LEU A 25 17.23 -5.98 -12.82
N SER A 26 16.20 -5.44 -13.46
CA SER A 26 16.31 -4.29 -14.37
C SER A 26 16.76 -3.04 -13.60
N PRO A 27 17.58 -2.15 -14.20
CA PRO A 27 18.00 -0.92 -13.53
C PRO A 27 16.80 -0.01 -13.26
N GLU A 28 16.84 0.71 -12.15
CA GLU A 28 15.80 1.64 -11.74
C GLU A 28 16.44 2.85 -11.07
N GLU A 29 16.06 4.04 -11.51
CA GLU A 29 16.53 5.30 -10.92
C GLU A 29 15.48 5.81 -9.94
N VAL A 30 15.92 6.03 -8.70
CA VAL A 30 15.13 6.67 -7.65
C VAL A 30 15.82 7.99 -7.35
N THR A 31 15.10 9.09 -7.57
CA THR A 31 15.63 10.43 -7.32
C THR A 31 15.10 10.92 -5.97
N PRO A 32 15.97 11.20 -4.98
CA PRO A 32 15.55 11.81 -3.73
C PRO A 32 14.85 13.15 -4.00
N VAL A 33 13.77 13.39 -3.27
CA VAL A 33 13.03 14.66 -3.33
C VAL A 33 13.57 15.57 -2.23
N GLU A 34 14.09 16.74 -2.61
CA GLU A 34 14.47 17.75 -1.63
C GLU A 34 13.22 18.48 -1.13
N THR A 35 13.09 18.64 0.19
CA THR A 35 12.03 19.46 0.78
C THR A 35 12.21 20.92 0.35
N PRO A 36 11.22 21.54 -0.32
CA PRO A 36 11.35 22.93 -0.74
C PRO A 36 11.32 23.85 0.48
N ASP A 37 12.01 25.00 0.41
CA ASP A 37 12.03 26.01 1.47
C ASP A 37 10.63 26.55 1.83
N SER A 38 9.65 26.36 0.97
CA SER A 38 8.25 26.75 1.15
C SER A 38 7.40 25.71 1.90
N ALA A 39 7.91 24.51 2.16
CA ALA A 39 7.19 23.50 2.91
C ALA A 39 7.12 23.85 4.41
N PRO A 40 6.08 23.38 5.13
CA PRO A 40 6.04 23.49 6.58
C PRO A 40 7.25 22.81 7.27
N PRO A 41 7.58 23.18 8.51
CA PRO A 41 8.70 22.59 9.25
C PRO A 41 8.60 21.08 9.45
N VAL A 42 7.36 20.57 9.54
CA VAL A 42 7.08 19.14 9.60
C VAL A 42 6.46 18.70 8.28
N VAL A 43 7.14 17.78 7.59
CA VAL A 43 6.69 17.18 6.35
C VAL A 43 6.65 15.67 6.53
N VAL A 44 5.48 15.08 6.32
CA VAL A 44 5.31 13.63 6.30
C VAL A 44 4.77 13.25 4.93
N VAL A 45 5.66 12.74 4.10
CA VAL A 45 5.32 12.07 2.84
C VAL A 45 5.66 10.61 3.03
N ASP A 46 4.65 9.78 3.27
CA ASP A 46 4.82 8.33 3.43
C ASP A 46 3.69 7.58 2.77
N THR A 47 4.05 6.59 1.98
CA THR A 47 3.09 5.66 1.41
C THR A 47 3.00 4.48 2.35
N SER A 48 1.80 4.09 2.80
CA SER A 48 1.63 3.01 3.78
C SER A 48 2.41 3.17 5.09
N PRO A 49 2.20 4.28 5.85
CA PRO A 49 2.67 4.37 7.22
C PRO A 49 1.84 3.47 8.15
N GLY A 50 2.31 3.34 9.39
CA GLY A 50 1.71 2.52 10.44
C GLY A 50 2.74 1.60 11.10
N GLY A 51 2.35 1.04 12.24
CA GLY A 51 3.24 0.33 13.15
C GLY A 51 3.55 1.12 14.41
N ALA A 52 4.48 0.61 15.21
CA ALA A 52 4.83 1.23 16.48
C ALA A 52 5.53 2.58 16.29
N LYS A 53 5.24 3.51 17.21
CA LYS A 53 5.82 4.85 17.35
C LYS A 53 7.29 5.01 16.93
N ASP A 54 8.16 4.11 17.39
CA ASP A 54 9.61 4.23 17.15
C ASP A 54 10.02 3.99 15.69
N ASN A 55 9.13 3.46 14.85
CA ASN A 55 9.41 3.08 13.47
C ASN A 55 8.40 3.65 12.44
N ASP A 56 7.39 4.40 12.89
CA ASP A 56 6.33 4.94 12.04
C ASP A 56 6.53 6.45 11.79
N PRO A 57 6.87 6.88 10.55
CA PRO A 57 7.08 8.29 10.22
C PRO A 57 5.86 9.17 10.45
N LEU A 58 4.65 8.62 10.26
CA LEU A 58 3.42 9.34 10.55
C LEU A 58 3.34 9.67 12.03
N TRP A 59 3.54 8.68 12.89
CA TRP A 59 3.57 8.89 14.33
C TRP A 59 4.60 9.95 14.73
N GLN A 60 5.84 9.80 14.27
CA GLN A 60 6.94 10.68 14.65
C GLN A 60 6.74 12.12 14.17
N GLY A 61 6.24 12.28 12.95
CA GLY A 61 5.93 13.60 12.39
C GLY A 61 4.82 14.30 13.17
N LEU A 62 3.71 13.61 13.44
CA LEU A 62 2.58 14.18 14.18
C LEU A 62 2.93 14.50 15.63
N GLU A 63 3.68 13.63 16.31
CA GLU A 63 4.15 13.91 17.66
C GLU A 63 5.04 15.17 17.68
N LYS A 64 5.98 15.29 16.74
CA LYS A 64 6.84 16.47 16.64
C LYS A 64 6.02 17.74 16.42
N ALA A 65 5.10 17.73 15.44
CA ALA A 65 4.23 18.86 15.14
C ALA A 65 3.43 19.31 16.36
N ALA A 66 2.81 18.36 17.08
CA ALA A 66 2.05 18.64 18.28
C ALA A 66 2.93 19.18 19.44
N ALA A 67 4.13 18.62 19.62
CA ALA A 67 5.05 19.01 20.69
C ALA A 67 5.63 20.42 20.48
N ASP A 68 5.97 20.75 19.23
CA ASP A 68 6.59 22.02 18.86
C ASP A 68 5.55 23.11 18.53
N GLY A 69 4.27 22.74 18.37
CA GLY A 69 3.20 23.64 17.96
C GLY A 69 3.38 24.14 16.53
N GLU A 70 3.88 23.25 15.66
CA GLU A 70 4.17 23.52 14.24
C GLU A 70 3.12 22.88 13.34
N GLU A 71 2.86 23.50 12.19
CA GLU A 71 2.03 22.93 11.13
C GLU A 71 2.73 21.70 10.51
N ALA A 72 1.95 20.67 10.20
CA ALA A 72 2.41 19.48 9.49
C ALA A 72 1.79 19.39 8.10
N TYR A 73 2.63 19.30 7.07
CA TYR A 73 2.18 18.86 5.74
C TYR A 73 2.14 17.33 5.69
N LEU A 74 1.00 16.78 5.32
CA LEU A 74 0.81 15.35 5.10
C LEU A 74 0.48 15.10 3.62
N ASN A 75 1.18 14.12 3.05
CA ASN A 75 0.75 13.38 1.87
C ASN A 75 0.98 11.90 2.19
N VAL A 76 -0.02 11.26 2.81
CA VAL A 76 0.11 9.91 3.35
C VAL A 76 -1.00 8.98 2.87
N TYR A 77 -0.64 7.74 2.53
CA TYR A 77 -1.58 6.73 2.05
C TYR A 77 -1.79 5.66 3.11
N LEU A 78 -2.92 5.71 3.81
CA LEU A 78 -3.26 4.82 4.91
C LEU A 78 -4.13 3.67 4.40
N ARG A 79 -3.66 2.43 4.55
CA ARG A 79 -4.55 1.27 4.39
C ARG A 79 -5.34 1.06 5.66
N THR A 80 -6.66 1.04 5.57
CA THR A 80 -7.52 0.82 6.72
C THR A 80 -8.80 0.08 6.35
N PHE A 81 -9.35 -0.62 7.34
CA PHE A 81 -10.67 -1.23 7.27
C PHE A 81 -11.73 -0.45 8.07
N ASN A 82 -11.39 0.76 8.54
CA ASN A 82 -12.36 1.66 9.12
C ASN A 82 -13.35 2.15 8.04
N ASP A 83 -14.63 2.21 8.37
CA ASP A 83 -15.62 2.88 7.51
C ASP A 83 -15.30 4.39 7.51
N VAL A 84 -14.99 4.92 6.32
CA VAL A 84 -14.72 6.35 6.14
C VAL A 84 -15.99 7.02 5.65
N ALA A 85 -16.52 7.96 6.44
CA ALA A 85 -17.72 8.71 6.07
C ALA A 85 -17.40 9.76 4.99
N ASP A 86 -18.37 10.04 4.12
CA ASP A 86 -18.22 11.04 3.04
C ASP A 86 -18.21 12.50 3.53
N SER A 87 -18.43 12.76 4.83
CA SER A 87 -18.50 14.11 5.39
C SER A 87 -18.26 14.14 6.89
N GLY A 88 -17.86 15.31 7.39
CA GLY A 88 -17.55 15.52 8.82
C GLY A 88 -16.15 15.02 9.19
N GLU A 89 -15.91 14.87 10.50
CA GLU A 89 -14.67 14.30 11.00
C GLU A 89 -14.68 12.77 10.83
N VAL A 90 -13.58 12.22 10.32
CA VAL A 90 -13.35 10.79 10.17
C VAL A 90 -12.09 10.37 10.92
N SER A 91 -12.11 9.14 11.43
CA SER A 91 -10.97 8.53 12.12
C SER A 91 -10.36 7.45 11.24
N LEU A 92 -9.07 7.59 10.92
CA LEU A 92 -8.30 6.65 10.12
C LEU A 92 -7.23 6.01 11.02
N THR A 93 -7.22 4.68 11.11
CA THR A 93 -6.14 3.93 11.76
C THR A 93 -5.54 2.95 10.77
N PRO A 94 -4.23 3.00 10.47
CA PRO A 94 -3.59 2.02 9.62
C PRO A 94 -3.80 0.59 10.12
N ASP A 95 -3.94 -0.36 9.20
CA ASP A 95 -4.21 -1.78 9.50
C ASP A 95 -3.01 -2.55 10.10
N MET A 96 -1.98 -1.83 10.57
CA MET A 96 -0.80 -2.38 11.24
C MET A 96 -0.92 -2.32 12.78
N PRO A 97 -0.36 -3.30 13.52
CA PRO A 97 -0.38 -3.26 14.99
C PRO A 97 0.32 -2.03 15.57
N ASN A 98 -0.24 -1.46 16.63
CA ASN A 98 0.28 -0.28 17.36
C ASN A 98 0.33 1.03 16.55
N SER A 99 -0.42 1.12 15.45
CA SER A 99 -0.50 2.33 14.62
C SER A 99 -1.24 3.48 15.31
N VAL A 100 -0.94 4.69 14.86
CA VAL A 100 -1.61 5.92 15.30
C VAL A 100 -3.00 6.06 14.67
N THR A 101 -3.97 6.57 15.44
CA THR A 101 -5.26 7.01 14.88
C THR A 101 -5.18 8.50 14.52
N VAL A 102 -5.62 8.84 13.32
CA VAL A 102 -5.71 10.22 12.82
C VAL A 102 -7.17 10.61 12.68
N ASN A 103 -7.58 11.71 13.32
CA ASN A 103 -8.89 12.32 13.14
C ASN A 103 -8.74 13.55 12.24
N VAL A 104 -9.48 13.60 11.14
CA VAL A 104 -9.36 14.65 10.11
C VAL A 104 -10.69 14.86 9.42
N ASP A 105 -10.91 16.04 8.84
CA ASP A 105 -12.07 16.29 8.00
C ASP A 105 -12.06 15.39 6.75
N ALA A 106 -13.20 14.75 6.46
CA ALA A 106 -13.37 13.87 5.31
C ALA A 106 -13.03 14.53 3.96
N GLU A 107 -13.14 15.85 3.88
CA GLU A 107 -12.77 16.62 2.67
C GLU A 107 -11.26 16.53 2.34
N GLN A 108 -10.42 16.22 3.31
CA GLN A 108 -8.96 16.03 3.14
C GLN A 108 -8.58 14.56 2.96
N VAL A 109 -9.58 13.69 2.82
CA VAL A 109 -9.40 12.25 2.67
C VAL A 109 -9.94 11.82 1.32
N SER A 110 -9.08 11.24 0.47
CA SER A 110 -9.49 10.68 -0.81
C SER A 110 -9.31 9.16 -0.82
N ALA A 111 -10.28 8.45 -1.40
CA ALA A 111 -10.17 7.01 -1.58
C ALA A 111 -9.14 6.69 -2.68
N HIS A 112 -8.36 5.64 -2.45
CA HIS A 112 -7.40 5.07 -3.38
C HIS A 112 -7.70 3.57 -3.58
N GLU A 113 -6.99 2.92 -4.50
CA GLU A 113 -7.14 1.48 -4.75
C GLU A 113 -6.77 0.64 -3.51
N GLY A 114 -7.32 -0.57 -3.40
CA GLY A 114 -6.89 -1.54 -2.38
C GLY A 114 -7.19 -1.18 -0.91
N SER A 115 -8.27 -0.43 -0.64
CA SER A 115 -8.63 0.07 0.71
C SER A 115 -7.59 1.04 1.30
N PHE A 116 -6.88 1.75 0.43
CA PHE A 116 -6.05 2.87 0.82
C PHE A 116 -6.85 4.17 0.80
N TYR A 117 -6.51 5.07 1.71
CA TYR A 117 -7.04 6.42 1.80
C TYR A 117 -5.87 7.38 1.87
N GLN A 118 -5.85 8.40 1.01
CA GLN A 118 -4.86 9.45 1.07
C GLN A 118 -5.34 10.56 2.00
N VAL A 119 -4.52 10.94 2.97
CA VAL A 119 -4.69 12.17 3.75
C VAL A 119 -3.73 13.20 3.18
N LEU A 120 -4.28 14.31 2.69
CA LEU A 120 -3.54 15.34 1.98
C LEU A 120 -3.83 16.73 2.55
N GLY A 121 -2.80 17.50 2.83
CA GLY A 121 -2.93 18.91 3.23
C GLY A 121 -1.89 19.34 4.26
N THR A 122 -2.04 20.57 4.73
CA THR A 122 -1.30 21.16 5.85
C THR A 122 -2.24 21.34 7.03
N PHE A 123 -1.81 20.89 8.20
CA PHE A 123 -2.65 20.77 9.38
C PHE A 123 -2.00 21.35 10.63
N ASP A 124 -2.81 21.97 11.48
CA ASP A 124 -2.50 22.10 12.89
C ASP A 124 -2.74 20.75 13.57
N VAL A 125 -1.78 20.30 14.37
CA VAL A 125 -1.78 18.96 14.97
C VAL A 125 -1.97 19.05 16.47
N GLU A 126 -3.01 18.40 16.98
CA GLU A 126 -3.26 18.25 18.42
C GLU A 126 -3.21 16.78 18.82
N GLN A 127 -2.43 16.45 19.85
CA GLN A 127 -2.38 15.09 20.38
C GLN A 127 -3.60 14.80 21.26
N LEU A 128 -4.31 13.71 20.95
CA LEU A 128 -5.43 13.19 21.72
C LEU A 128 -5.03 11.92 22.48
N GLY A 129 -4.67 12.08 23.75
CA GLY A 129 -4.21 10.96 24.57
C GLY A 129 -2.89 10.37 24.07
N ASP A 130 -2.69 9.06 24.24
CA ASP A 130 -1.39 8.43 23.98
C ASP A 130 -1.21 7.93 22.55
N SER A 131 -2.28 7.80 21.76
CA SER A 131 -2.24 7.07 20.47
C SER A 131 -3.13 7.65 19.37
N ALA A 132 -3.59 8.89 19.51
CA ALA A 132 -4.39 9.56 18.49
C ALA A 132 -4.00 11.02 18.33
N PHE A 133 -4.28 11.58 17.15
CA PHE A 133 -4.13 13.00 16.85
C PHE A 133 -5.39 13.53 16.16
N THR A 134 -5.69 14.80 16.38
CA THR A 134 -6.65 15.56 15.59
C THR A 134 -5.88 16.51 14.69
N LEU A 135 -6.29 16.53 13.43
CA LEU A 135 -5.75 17.38 12.38
C LEU A 135 -6.78 18.44 12.02
N THR A 136 -6.45 19.70 12.26
CA THR A 136 -7.27 20.83 11.82
C THR A 136 -6.70 21.39 10.53
N THR A 137 -7.48 21.41 9.47
CA THR A 137 -7.02 21.85 8.13
C THR A 137 -6.66 23.33 8.12
N VAL A 138 -5.39 23.62 7.79
CA VAL A 138 -4.89 24.98 7.51
C VAL A 138 -4.95 25.27 6.01
N ASN A 139 -4.51 24.30 5.20
CA ASN A 139 -4.57 24.35 3.74
C ASN A 139 -4.74 22.93 3.18
N GLY A 140 -5.65 22.70 2.22
CA GLY A 140 -5.82 21.41 1.57
C GLY A 140 -5.02 21.22 0.28
N ASP A 141 -4.24 22.22 -0.13
CA ASP A 141 -3.48 22.18 -1.38
C ASP A 141 -2.29 21.20 -1.31
N GLU A 142 -2.05 20.53 -2.44
CA GLU A 142 -0.87 19.68 -2.64
C GLU A 142 0.40 20.53 -2.87
N ILE A 143 1.54 20.06 -2.34
CA ILE A 143 2.87 20.56 -2.68
C ILE A 143 3.49 19.55 -3.65
N ALA A 144 3.32 19.78 -4.96
CA ALA A 144 3.67 18.82 -6.00
C ALA A 144 5.16 18.42 -5.98
N GLU A 145 6.05 19.33 -5.57
CA GLU A 145 7.49 19.06 -5.43
C GLU A 145 7.78 17.98 -4.40
N LEU A 146 6.89 17.76 -3.42
CA LEU A 146 7.03 16.74 -2.38
C LEU A 146 6.52 15.35 -2.80
N ASN A 147 5.92 15.23 -3.98
CA ASN A 147 5.36 13.96 -4.42
C ASN A 147 6.46 12.92 -4.69
N PRO A 148 6.28 11.67 -4.19
CA PRO A 148 7.17 10.59 -4.51
C PRO A 148 7.36 10.41 -6.02
N GLN A 149 8.61 10.19 -6.42
CA GLN A 149 8.97 9.95 -7.82
C GLN A 149 9.27 8.47 -8.03
N GLY A 150 8.85 7.92 -9.15
CA GLY A 150 9.15 6.54 -9.54
C GLY A 150 7.97 5.82 -10.20
N PRO A 151 8.13 4.52 -10.50
CA PRO A 151 7.04 3.70 -11.01
C PRO A 151 5.93 3.51 -9.97
N ASP A 152 4.69 3.73 -10.40
CA ASP A 152 3.48 3.48 -9.61
C ASP A 152 3.18 1.99 -9.40
N SER A 153 2.19 1.68 -8.56
CA SER A 153 1.81 0.29 -8.24
C SER A 153 1.49 -0.54 -9.48
N GLN A 154 0.84 0.03 -10.49
CA GLN A 154 0.55 -0.66 -11.74
C GLN A 154 1.84 -1.03 -12.49
N ALA A 155 2.74 -0.07 -12.69
CA ALA A 155 4.02 -0.29 -13.37
C ALA A 155 4.89 -1.30 -12.61
N ARG A 156 4.89 -1.25 -11.27
CA ARG A 156 5.60 -2.22 -10.41
C ARG A 156 5.05 -3.63 -10.55
N CYS A 157 3.73 -3.79 -10.57
CA CYS A 157 3.08 -5.10 -10.60
C CYS A 157 3.04 -5.74 -11.99
N THR A 158 3.22 -4.95 -13.05
CA THR A 158 3.16 -5.42 -14.45
C THR A 158 4.53 -5.53 -15.14
N ALA A 159 5.61 -5.11 -14.47
CA ALA A 159 6.96 -5.29 -14.98
C ALA A 159 7.32 -6.77 -15.18
N ASP A 160 8.17 -7.06 -16.17
CA ASP A 160 8.63 -8.42 -16.48
C ASP A 160 9.32 -9.10 -15.28
N ASP A 161 9.97 -8.32 -14.42
CA ASP A 161 10.66 -8.77 -13.20
C ASP A 161 9.90 -8.43 -11.91
N ALA A 162 8.61 -8.09 -11.99
CA ALA A 162 7.80 -7.62 -10.86
C ALA A 162 7.87 -8.56 -9.65
N GLN A 163 7.61 -9.85 -9.87
CA GLN A 163 7.58 -10.85 -8.80
C GLN A 163 8.95 -10.97 -8.11
N ASP A 164 10.01 -11.23 -8.87
CA ASP A 164 11.36 -11.37 -8.34
C ASP A 164 11.84 -10.11 -7.61
N ARG A 165 11.51 -8.92 -8.14
CA ARG A 165 11.89 -7.62 -7.56
C ARG A 165 11.21 -7.38 -6.22
N ILE A 166 9.89 -7.58 -6.15
CA ILE A 166 9.08 -7.31 -4.96
C ILE A 166 9.39 -8.34 -3.87
N GLU A 167 9.50 -9.63 -4.22
CA GLU A 167 9.89 -10.69 -3.27
C GLU A 167 11.30 -10.47 -2.71
N LEU A 168 12.25 -10.08 -3.55
CA LEU A 168 13.60 -9.75 -3.08
C LEU A 168 13.59 -8.55 -2.13
N ALA A 169 12.79 -7.52 -2.41
CA ALA A 169 12.65 -6.35 -1.54
C ALA A 169 12.08 -6.75 -0.17
N ALA A 170 11.04 -7.59 -0.12
CA ALA A 170 10.50 -8.10 1.13
C ALA A 170 11.53 -8.93 1.91
N SER A 171 12.29 -9.79 1.22
CA SER A 171 13.35 -10.59 1.85
C SER A 171 14.49 -9.74 2.41
N ASP A 172 14.92 -8.72 1.67
CA ASP A 172 15.99 -7.81 2.10
C ASP A 172 15.52 -6.97 3.32
N LEU A 173 14.27 -6.47 3.33
CA LEU A 173 13.69 -5.76 4.48
C LEU A 173 13.45 -6.67 5.70
N ALA A 174 13.16 -7.95 5.47
CA ALA A 174 13.04 -8.93 6.56
C ALA A 174 14.41 -9.16 7.24
N LYS A 175 15.48 -9.27 6.44
CA LYS A 175 16.85 -9.48 6.94
C LYS A 175 17.43 -8.24 7.60
N ASP A 176 17.07 -7.06 7.11
CA ASP A 176 17.60 -5.78 7.57
C ASP A 176 16.50 -4.72 7.69
N PRO A 177 15.76 -4.69 8.82
CA PRO A 177 14.70 -3.72 9.07
C PRO A 177 15.18 -2.26 9.05
N ASP A 178 16.47 -2.01 9.32
CA ASP A 178 17.05 -0.66 9.36
C ASP A 178 17.10 -0.02 7.96
N GLN A 179 16.94 -0.81 6.89
CA GLN A 179 16.82 -0.30 5.51
C GLN A 179 15.43 0.24 5.18
N ARG A 180 14.46 0.21 6.10
CA ARG A 180 13.08 0.67 5.84
C ARG A 180 13.07 2.04 5.18
N GLU A 181 13.81 3.01 5.70
CA GLU A 181 13.78 4.38 5.18
C GLU A 181 14.33 4.49 3.75
N ASP A 182 15.47 3.86 3.49
CA ASP A 182 16.06 3.83 2.15
C ASP A 182 15.17 3.10 1.15
N MET A 183 14.45 2.05 1.58
CA MET A 183 13.52 1.31 0.74
C MET A 183 12.22 2.07 0.52
N ARG A 184 11.69 2.72 1.57
CA ARG A 184 10.52 3.59 1.51
C ARG A 184 10.68 4.61 0.39
N LEU A 185 11.81 5.30 0.31
CA LEU A 185 12.08 6.27 -0.77
C LEU A 185 12.05 5.65 -2.18
N ARG A 186 12.43 4.39 -2.34
CA ARG A 186 12.39 3.69 -3.65
C ARG A 186 11.00 3.24 -4.04
N TRP A 187 10.20 2.85 -3.05
CA TRP A 187 8.86 2.31 -3.24
C TRP A 187 7.75 3.34 -2.99
N ALA A 188 8.10 4.58 -2.64
CA ALA A 188 7.17 5.63 -2.26
C ALA A 188 6.21 6.06 -3.38
N ALA A 189 6.44 5.71 -4.64
CA ALA A 189 5.48 5.96 -5.71
C ALA A 189 4.39 4.86 -5.82
N ALA A 190 4.52 3.76 -5.07
CA ALA A 190 3.67 2.57 -5.18
C ALA A 190 3.14 2.12 -3.80
N PRO A 191 2.14 2.82 -3.23
CA PRO A 191 1.66 2.56 -1.86
C PRO A 191 1.24 1.12 -1.59
N GLU A 192 0.48 0.51 -2.49
CA GLU A 192 -0.01 -0.86 -2.38
C GLU A 192 1.16 -1.85 -2.34
N VAL A 193 2.13 -1.67 -3.25
CA VAL A 193 3.29 -2.56 -3.36
C VAL A 193 4.20 -2.43 -2.16
N TRP A 194 4.44 -1.19 -1.71
CA TRP A 194 5.25 -0.95 -0.52
C TRP A 194 4.61 -1.52 0.75
N TRP A 195 3.29 -1.39 0.92
CA TRP A 195 2.56 -2.08 1.97
C TRP A 195 2.77 -3.59 1.91
N GLY A 196 2.62 -4.20 0.73
CA GLY A 196 2.81 -5.63 0.52
C GLY A 196 4.21 -6.08 0.92
N ILE A 197 5.24 -5.30 0.55
CA ILE A 197 6.64 -5.54 0.94
C ILE A 197 6.80 -5.50 2.47
N GLN A 198 6.24 -4.49 3.13
CA GLN A 198 6.33 -4.34 4.59
C GLN A 198 5.66 -5.51 5.34
N GLN A 199 4.43 -5.89 4.94
CA GLN A 199 3.71 -7.01 5.57
C GLN A 199 4.40 -8.35 5.34
N THR A 200 4.88 -8.58 4.12
CA THR A 200 5.64 -9.79 3.79
C THR A 200 6.93 -9.86 4.61
N ALA A 201 7.66 -8.74 4.73
CA ALA A 201 8.87 -8.68 5.54
C ALA A 201 8.60 -8.93 7.03
N LEU A 202 7.52 -8.37 7.58
CA LEU A 202 7.06 -8.63 8.95
C LEU A 202 6.77 -10.12 9.16
N SER A 203 5.96 -10.72 8.29
CA SER A 203 5.60 -12.14 8.35
C SER A 203 6.82 -13.04 8.28
N LEU A 204 7.77 -12.75 7.38
CA LEU A 204 9.01 -13.50 7.26
C LEU A 204 9.86 -13.41 8.54
N ARG A 205 9.95 -12.24 9.19
CA ARG A 205 10.69 -12.11 10.46
C ARG A 205 10.02 -12.87 11.60
N ASP A 206 8.71 -12.72 11.72
CA ASP A 206 7.95 -13.33 12.82
C ASP A 206 7.88 -14.86 12.72
N SER A 207 8.10 -15.40 11.52
CA SER A 207 8.12 -16.83 11.23
C SER A 207 9.51 -17.42 10.98
N ASP A 208 10.60 -16.67 11.25
CA ASP A 208 11.98 -17.10 10.94
C ASP A 208 12.18 -17.55 9.47
N GLY A 209 11.41 -16.96 8.54
CA GLY A 209 11.45 -17.22 7.11
C GLY A 209 10.50 -18.32 6.62
N ASP A 210 9.72 -18.93 7.52
CA ASP A 210 8.85 -20.07 7.18
C ASP A 210 7.57 -19.65 6.43
N PHE A 211 7.10 -18.41 6.61
CA PHE A 211 5.83 -17.95 6.05
C PHE A 211 5.85 -16.47 5.63
N ALA A 212 5.53 -16.21 4.37
CA ALA A 212 5.52 -14.88 3.77
C ALA A 212 4.13 -14.19 3.75
N GLY A 213 3.04 -14.95 3.85
CA GLY A 213 1.69 -14.45 3.58
C GLY A 213 1.41 -14.25 2.08
N ASP A 214 0.20 -13.77 1.75
CA ASP A 214 -0.23 -13.44 0.37
C ASP A 214 -0.37 -11.93 0.15
N PHE A 215 0.38 -11.12 0.92
CA PHE A 215 0.28 -9.66 0.87
C PHE A 215 0.75 -9.09 -0.47
N LEU A 216 1.71 -9.74 -1.14
CA LEU A 216 2.16 -9.35 -2.49
C LEU A 216 1.10 -9.65 -3.54
N GLY A 217 0.40 -10.78 -3.41
CA GLY A 217 -0.73 -11.13 -4.26
C GLY A 217 -1.87 -10.13 -4.10
N GLU A 218 -2.15 -9.73 -2.85
CA GLU A 218 -3.14 -8.71 -2.55
C GLU A 218 -2.75 -7.32 -3.10
N ALA A 219 -1.50 -6.89 -2.89
CA ALA A 219 -1.00 -5.62 -3.40
C ALA A 219 -1.06 -5.51 -4.93
N CYS A 220 -0.75 -6.60 -5.64
CA CYS A 220 -0.73 -6.62 -7.10
C CYS A 220 -2.01 -7.13 -7.76
N GLY A 221 -2.94 -7.69 -6.98
CA GLY A 221 -4.21 -8.27 -7.48
C GLY A 221 -4.97 -7.35 -8.43
N PRO A 222 -5.22 -6.08 -8.06
CA PRO A 222 -5.94 -5.14 -8.92
C PRO A 222 -5.33 -4.93 -10.32
N TYR A 223 -4.01 -5.11 -10.46
CA TYR A 223 -3.28 -4.79 -11.69
C TYR A 223 -3.04 -5.98 -12.61
N ARG A 224 -3.20 -7.21 -12.11
CA ARG A 224 -2.91 -8.43 -12.87
C ARG A 224 -4.07 -8.87 -13.79
N ASP A 225 -5.30 -8.49 -13.44
CA ASP A 225 -6.50 -8.87 -14.21
C ASP A 225 -6.80 -7.92 -15.39
N GLY A 226 -5.96 -6.90 -15.61
CA GLY A 226 -6.04 -5.99 -16.77
C GLY A 226 -5.60 -6.58 -18.11
N ALA A 227 -5.14 -7.84 -18.14
CA ALA A 227 -4.73 -8.55 -19.35
C ALA A 227 -5.61 -9.78 -19.64
N GLY A 228 -6.95 -9.65 -19.55
CA GLY A 228 -7.80 -10.82 -19.79
C GLY A 228 -9.30 -10.63 -19.64
N SER A 229 -9.90 -9.65 -20.30
CA SER A 229 -11.34 -9.70 -20.62
C SER A 229 -11.54 -9.50 -22.12
N GLY A 230 -10.76 -10.24 -22.90
CA GLY A 230 -11.09 -10.57 -24.29
C GLY A 230 -11.79 -11.93 -24.28
N ASP A 231 -13.10 -11.92 -24.05
CA ASP A 231 -13.95 -13.11 -24.20
C ASP A 231 -14.24 -13.29 -25.70
N ASP A 232 -13.27 -13.86 -26.43
CA ASP A 232 -13.46 -14.39 -27.78
C ASP A 232 -13.45 -15.93 -27.73
N GLY A 233 -14.66 -16.49 -27.76
CA GLY A 233 -14.99 -17.62 -28.64
C GLY A 233 -14.57 -19.04 -28.21
N GLY A 234 -15.52 -19.79 -27.65
CA GLY A 234 -15.50 -21.25 -27.59
C GLY A 234 -16.79 -21.85 -28.14
N SER A 235 -16.70 -22.44 -29.34
CA SER A 235 -17.79 -23.05 -30.09
C SER A 235 -18.57 -24.13 -29.32
N GLY A 236 -19.89 -24.06 -29.39
CA GLY A 236 -20.82 -25.12 -29.02
C GLY A 236 -21.78 -25.41 -30.16
N ASP A 237 -21.40 -26.39 -30.96
CA ASP A 237 -22.22 -27.12 -31.92
C ASP A 237 -23.37 -27.86 -31.21
N GLY A 238 -24.62 -27.55 -31.58
CA GLY A 238 -25.79 -28.18 -30.98
C GLY A 238 -27.05 -27.98 -31.81
N SER A 239 -27.29 -28.92 -32.72
CA SER A 239 -28.55 -29.05 -33.47
C SER A 239 -29.71 -29.36 -32.54
N GLY A 240 -30.89 -28.74 -32.75
CA GLY A 240 -32.10 -29.13 -32.03
C GLY A 240 -33.31 -28.27 -32.37
N ALA A 241 -34.07 -28.69 -33.38
CA ALA A 241 -35.38 -28.17 -33.71
C ALA A 241 -36.38 -28.37 -32.55
N GLY A 242 -37.26 -27.40 -32.34
CA GLY A 242 -38.38 -27.48 -31.41
C GLY A 242 -39.44 -26.44 -31.74
N ASP A 243 -40.34 -26.82 -32.64
CA ASP A 243 -41.62 -26.14 -32.90
C ASP A 243 -42.42 -25.98 -31.60
N GLY A 244 -43.03 -24.80 -31.43
CA GLY A 244 -43.91 -24.51 -30.31
C GLY A 244 -44.74 -23.26 -30.59
N SER A 245 -45.70 -23.37 -31.51
CA SER A 245 -46.74 -22.38 -31.74
C SER A 245 -47.57 -22.14 -30.46
N GLY A 246 -47.81 -20.88 -30.13
CA GLY A 246 -48.72 -20.45 -29.08
C GLY A 246 -49.26 -19.05 -29.39
N SER A 247 -50.50 -19.04 -29.84
CA SER A 247 -51.33 -17.91 -30.27
C SER A 247 -51.58 -16.84 -29.21
N ASP A 248 -51.81 -15.62 -29.73
CA ASP A 248 -52.85 -14.63 -29.40
C ASP A 248 -53.35 -14.53 -27.95
N ASP A 249 -53.27 -13.33 -27.34
CA ASP A 249 -54.44 -12.44 -27.20
C ASP A 249 -54.14 -11.23 -26.28
N ASP A 250 -54.75 -10.12 -26.70
CA ASP A 250 -55.01 -8.86 -25.99
C ASP A 250 -55.31 -8.97 -24.48
N VAL A 251 -55.06 -7.89 -23.74
CA VAL A 251 -56.08 -7.13 -22.97
C VAL A 251 -55.41 -6.12 -21.99
N THR A 252 -55.57 -4.84 -22.37
CA THR A 252 -55.89 -3.62 -21.61
C THR A 252 -55.17 -3.23 -20.30
N SER A 253 -54.75 -1.96 -20.36
CA SER A 253 -54.64 -0.91 -19.34
C SER A 253 -55.45 -1.04 -18.04
N ASN A 254 -54.87 -0.45 -17.00
CA ASN A 254 -55.40 0.63 -16.13
C ASN A 254 -55.00 0.38 -14.66
N GLU A 255 -54.16 1.26 -14.12
CA GLU A 255 -54.52 2.44 -13.33
C GLU A 255 -54.70 2.11 -11.84
N ASP A 256 -53.85 2.78 -11.07
CA ASP A 256 -54.17 3.51 -9.84
C ASP A 256 -54.29 2.83 -8.47
N SER A 257 -53.89 3.66 -7.51
CA SER A 257 -54.26 3.67 -6.09
C SER A 257 -53.55 2.64 -5.20
N GLU A 258 -53.03 2.96 -4.02
CA GLU A 258 -53.11 4.18 -3.22
C GLU A 258 -52.11 4.05 -2.06
N GLN A 259 -51.84 5.20 -1.45
CA GLN A 259 -51.15 5.38 -0.16
C GLN A 259 -51.88 4.69 0.99
N SER A 260 -51.13 4.36 2.06
CA SER A 260 -51.48 4.51 3.49
C SER A 260 -50.34 3.88 4.30
N GLU A 261 -49.48 4.67 4.94
CA GLU A 261 -49.65 5.24 6.29
C GLU A 261 -49.52 4.22 7.45
N LEU A 262 -48.50 4.49 8.27
CA LEU A 262 -48.49 4.50 9.74
C LEU A 262 -48.67 3.19 10.56
N GLY A 263 -47.71 2.99 11.47
CA GLY A 263 -48.03 2.65 12.86
C GLY A 263 -47.23 1.50 13.47
N GLY A 264 -46.32 1.84 14.39
CA GLY A 264 -45.61 0.91 15.27
C GLY A 264 -44.44 1.56 15.99
#